data_AF-A0A1F7YYA8-F1
#
_entry.id   AF-A0A1F7YYA8-F1
#
_cell.length_a   1.000
_cell.length_b   1.000
_cell.length_c   1.000
_cell.angle_alpha   90.00
_cell.angle_beta   90.00
_cell.angle_gamma   90.00
#
_symmetry.space_group_name_H-M   'P 1'
#
loop_
_entity.id
_entity.type
_entity.pdbx_description
1 polymer ?
#
loop_
_entity_poly.entity_id
_entity_poly.type
_entity_poly.pdbx_seq_one_letter_code
_entity_poly.pdbx_strand_id
1 'polypeptide(L)'
;MGAIPKKVNRLAELAYKYGSDKSPALGYSYTDFYYQMFADKRNSINKLLVIGSGDKVKNNLYMWQDFLPKAKVYGIVNSKNLVLKKNNIQTFLGDRSNPIKLANIIKRIGTNIDIVIDEGSKETRNIISSCRTIMPFLKKEAIYIIENTDRQQANTAIASLNNYNCHVIRHSRMISSYDRLISITNKTA
;
A
#
# COMPACT_ATOMS: atom_id res chain seq x y z
N MET A 1 -4.75 22.85 -12.22
CA MET A 1 -4.23 21.46 -12.28
C MET A 1 -2.81 21.53 -12.82
N GLY A 2 -1.82 20.95 -12.13
CA GLY A 2 -0.42 20.99 -12.57
C GLY A 2 -0.18 20.12 -13.82
N ALA A 3 0.76 20.54 -14.67
CA ALA A 3 1.17 19.77 -15.83
C ALA A 3 1.92 18.50 -15.40
N ILE A 4 1.72 17.38 -16.11
CA ILE A 4 2.51 16.16 -15.91
C ILE A 4 3.96 16.45 -16.33
N PRO A 5 4.98 16.13 -15.53
CA PRO A 5 6.37 16.28 -15.93
C PRO A 5 6.67 15.54 -17.25
N LYS A 6 7.51 16.11 -18.12
CA LYS A 6 7.77 15.65 -19.51
C LYS A 6 8.27 14.19 -19.67
N LYS A 7 8.64 13.49 -18.58
CA LYS A 7 9.00 12.06 -18.61
C LYS A 7 8.61 11.39 -17.29
N VAL A 8 7.42 10.79 -17.25
CA VAL A 8 6.94 9.99 -16.11
C VAL A 8 6.70 8.54 -16.54
N ASN A 9 6.79 7.60 -15.60
CA ASN A 9 6.54 6.19 -15.90
C ASN A 9 5.03 5.90 -16.01
N ARG A 10 4.66 4.72 -16.53
CA ARG A 10 3.26 4.33 -16.74
C ARG A 10 2.41 4.38 -15.45
N LEU A 11 2.96 4.02 -14.30
CA LEU A 11 2.23 4.06 -13.05
C LEU A 11 1.93 5.51 -12.63
N ALA A 12 2.84 6.45 -12.88
CA ALA A 12 2.62 7.87 -12.65
C ALA A 12 1.53 8.47 -13.57
N GLU A 13 1.44 8.03 -14.83
CA GLU A 13 0.34 8.40 -15.73
C GLU A 13 -1.02 7.93 -15.19
N LEU A 14 -1.08 6.68 -14.73
CA LEU A 14 -2.30 6.12 -14.12
C LEU A 14 -2.66 6.83 -12.82
N ALA A 15 -1.66 7.15 -11.99
CA ALA A 15 -1.86 7.92 -10.77
C ALA A 15 -2.50 9.28 -11.08
N TYR A 16 -2.00 9.98 -12.12
CA TYR A 16 -2.59 11.23 -12.57
C TYR A 16 -4.02 11.06 -13.09
N LYS A 17 -4.23 10.09 -14.00
CA LYS A 17 -5.54 9.77 -14.59
C LYS A 17 -6.62 9.57 -13.54
N TYR A 18 -6.30 8.87 -12.44
CA TYR A 18 -7.26 8.55 -11.39
C TYR A 18 -7.27 9.54 -10.23
N GLY A 19 -6.46 10.62 -10.26
CA GLY A 19 -6.41 11.59 -9.17
C GLY A 19 -5.76 11.04 -7.89
N SER A 20 -4.87 10.07 -8.02
CA SER A 20 -4.08 9.55 -6.90
C SER A 20 -3.02 10.57 -6.47
N ASP A 21 -2.89 10.76 -5.17
CA ASP A 21 -1.83 11.58 -4.57
C ASP A 21 -0.44 10.95 -4.65
N LYS A 22 -0.32 9.74 -5.21
CA LYS A 22 0.95 9.11 -5.57
C LYS A 22 1.51 9.64 -6.90
N SER A 23 0.73 10.44 -7.61
CA SER A 23 1.18 11.12 -8.83
C SER A 23 2.16 12.24 -8.48
N PRO A 24 3.33 12.31 -9.13
CA PRO A 24 4.27 13.42 -8.95
C PRO A 24 3.66 14.80 -9.23
N ALA A 25 2.58 14.86 -10.02
CA ALA A 25 1.90 16.11 -10.36
C ALA A 25 0.77 16.50 -9.38
N LEU A 26 0.34 15.58 -8.49
CA LEU A 26 -0.79 15.78 -7.57
C LEU A 26 -0.39 15.67 -6.09
N GLY A 27 0.79 15.13 -5.80
CA GLY A 27 1.26 14.92 -4.44
C GLY A 27 2.63 14.25 -4.41
N TYR A 28 2.71 13.16 -3.65
CA TYR A 28 3.90 12.35 -3.43
C TYR A 28 4.33 11.63 -4.71
N SER A 29 5.60 11.25 -4.78
CA SER A 29 6.14 10.52 -5.93
C SER A 29 6.64 9.12 -5.56
N TYR A 30 5.76 8.29 -5.00
CA TYR A 30 6.03 6.86 -4.76
C TYR A 30 5.99 6.02 -6.05
N THR A 31 5.41 6.56 -7.12
CA THR A 31 5.19 5.85 -8.38
C THR A 31 6.47 5.38 -9.06
N ASP A 32 7.59 6.10 -8.95
CA ASP A 32 8.88 5.63 -9.48
C ASP A 32 9.38 4.39 -8.73
N PHE A 33 9.32 4.42 -7.39
CA PHE A 33 9.70 3.29 -6.56
C PHE A 33 8.85 2.05 -6.87
N TYR A 34 7.52 2.23 -6.89
CA TYR A 34 6.61 1.15 -7.20
C TYR A 34 6.76 0.61 -8.62
N TYR A 35 7.03 1.50 -9.59
CA TYR A 35 7.27 1.10 -10.97
C TYR A 35 8.52 0.24 -11.08
N GLN A 36 9.65 0.66 -10.49
CA GLN A 36 10.88 -0.13 -10.45
C GLN A 36 10.65 -1.50 -9.79
N MET A 37 9.85 -1.53 -8.73
CA MET A 37 9.60 -2.75 -7.99
C MET A 37 8.69 -3.73 -8.73
N PHE A 38 7.67 -3.25 -9.44
CA PHE A 38 6.56 -4.09 -9.91
C PHE A 38 6.38 -4.15 -11.43
N ALA A 39 7.02 -3.30 -12.23
CA ALA A 39 6.79 -3.23 -13.67
C ALA A 39 6.99 -4.59 -14.37
N ASP A 40 8.10 -5.27 -14.09
CA ASP A 40 8.46 -6.54 -14.75
C ASP A 40 7.62 -7.73 -14.26
N LYS A 41 7.00 -7.60 -13.07
CA LYS A 41 6.15 -8.64 -12.46
C LYS A 41 4.66 -8.29 -12.44
N ARG A 42 4.23 -7.24 -13.14
CA ARG A 42 2.84 -6.78 -13.13
C ARG A 42 1.83 -7.85 -13.57
N ASN A 43 2.27 -8.78 -14.42
CA ASN A 43 1.45 -9.87 -14.95
C ASN A 43 1.46 -11.13 -14.06
N SER A 44 2.31 -11.19 -13.04
CA SER A 44 2.39 -12.32 -12.11
C SER A 44 1.80 -11.99 -10.73
N ILE A 45 1.53 -10.72 -10.43
CA ILE A 45 0.83 -10.30 -9.22
C ILE A 45 -0.65 -10.63 -9.35
N ASN A 46 -1.18 -11.39 -8.39
CA ASN A 46 -2.57 -11.90 -8.39
C ASN A 46 -3.47 -11.15 -7.42
N LYS A 47 -2.95 -10.67 -6.28
CA LYS A 47 -3.71 -9.99 -5.23
C LYS A 47 -2.91 -8.86 -4.60
N LEU A 48 -3.49 -7.67 -4.63
CA LEU A 48 -2.99 -6.50 -3.92
C LEU A 48 -4.04 -6.03 -2.91
N LEU A 49 -3.62 -5.69 -1.70
CA LEU A 49 -4.45 -5.10 -0.66
C LEU A 49 -3.97 -3.67 -0.36
N VAL A 50 -4.88 -2.70 -0.34
CA VAL A 50 -4.62 -1.35 0.18
C VAL A 50 -5.37 -1.18 1.50
N ILE A 51 -4.67 -0.69 2.53
CA ILE A 51 -5.24 -0.30 3.82
C ILE A 51 -5.17 1.20 3.90
N GLY A 52 -6.32 1.86 3.86
CA GLY A 52 -6.38 3.30 3.70
C GLY A 52 -7.62 3.93 4.30
N SER A 53 -7.64 5.26 4.29
CA SER A 53 -8.73 6.05 4.85
C SER A 53 -9.21 7.12 3.87
N GLY A 54 -10.53 7.36 3.86
CA GLY A 54 -11.13 8.43 3.06
C GLY A 54 -11.27 8.11 1.56
N ASP A 55 -11.77 9.08 0.82
CA ASP A 55 -12.16 8.91 -0.59
C ASP A 55 -10.98 8.60 -1.52
N LYS A 56 -9.76 9.06 -1.16
CA LYS A 56 -8.53 8.84 -1.94
C LYS A 56 -8.19 7.36 -2.15
N VAL A 57 -8.64 6.48 -1.26
CA VAL A 57 -8.44 5.03 -1.42
C VAL A 57 -8.99 4.56 -2.76
N LYS A 58 -10.16 5.07 -3.21
CA LYS A 58 -10.75 4.67 -4.50
C LYS A 58 -9.80 4.97 -5.66
N ASN A 59 -9.19 6.15 -5.67
CA ASN A 59 -8.24 6.56 -6.72
C ASN A 59 -7.03 5.63 -6.77
N ASN A 60 -6.53 5.22 -5.60
CA ASN A 60 -5.42 4.27 -5.50
C ASN A 60 -5.81 2.87 -5.98
N LEU A 61 -7.03 2.39 -5.67
CA LEU A 61 -7.51 1.10 -6.14
C LEU A 61 -7.64 1.04 -7.67
N TYR A 62 -8.18 2.09 -8.30
CA TYR A 62 -8.27 2.16 -9.78
C TYR A 62 -6.90 2.24 -10.44
N MET A 63 -5.98 3.02 -9.87
CA MET A 63 -4.59 3.06 -10.32
C MET A 63 -3.94 1.67 -10.29
N TRP A 64 -4.07 0.94 -9.18
CA TRP A 64 -3.50 -0.40 -9.05
C TRP A 64 -4.17 -1.41 -9.98
N GLN A 65 -5.49 -1.32 -10.17
CA GLN A 65 -6.22 -2.18 -11.08
C GLN A 65 -5.68 -2.08 -12.52
N ASP A 66 -5.47 -0.86 -13.02
CA ASP A 66 -4.97 -0.65 -14.38
C ASP A 66 -3.48 -1.00 -14.52
N PHE A 67 -2.69 -0.84 -13.45
CA PHE A 67 -1.27 -1.15 -13.47
C PHE A 67 -0.97 -2.65 -13.39
N LEU A 68 -1.80 -3.39 -12.65
CA LEU A 68 -1.67 -4.82 -12.38
C LEU A 68 -2.82 -5.59 -13.07
N PRO A 69 -2.74 -5.84 -14.39
CA PRO A 69 -3.90 -6.20 -15.19
C PRO A 69 -4.57 -7.53 -14.79
N LYS A 70 -3.85 -8.44 -14.14
CA LYS A 70 -4.37 -9.73 -13.67
C LYS A 70 -4.75 -9.75 -12.19
N ALA A 71 -4.41 -8.69 -11.43
CA ALA A 71 -4.58 -8.69 -9.99
C ALA A 71 -6.04 -8.40 -9.60
N LYS A 72 -6.52 -9.09 -8.56
CA LYS A 72 -7.63 -8.62 -7.74
C LYS A 72 -7.10 -7.59 -6.75
N VAL A 73 -7.74 -6.44 -6.71
CA VAL A 73 -7.33 -5.29 -5.89
C VAL A 73 -8.35 -5.12 -4.76
N TYR A 74 -7.87 -5.21 -3.54
CA TYR A 74 -8.70 -5.13 -2.34
C TYR A 74 -8.43 -3.84 -1.58
N GLY A 75 -9.46 -3.30 -0.93
CA GLY A 75 -9.33 -2.14 -0.05
C GLY A 75 -9.92 -2.38 1.33
N ILE A 76 -9.24 -1.97 2.40
CA ILE A 76 -9.83 -1.80 3.72
C ILE A 76 -10.10 -0.32 3.91
N VAL A 77 -11.37 0.04 4.09
CA VAL A 77 -11.86 1.42 4.14
C VAL A 77 -12.61 1.68 5.44
N ASN A 78 -12.60 2.94 5.88
CA ASN A 78 -13.19 3.35 7.17
C ASN A 78 -14.65 3.85 7.08
N SER A 79 -15.25 3.85 5.89
CA SER A 79 -16.62 4.35 5.69
C SER A 79 -17.47 3.43 4.81
N LYS A 80 -18.75 3.30 5.17
CA LYS A 80 -19.72 2.41 4.48
C LYS A 80 -19.95 2.80 3.02
N ASN A 81 -19.92 4.09 2.69
CA ASN A 81 -20.06 4.60 1.31
C ASN A 81 -18.86 4.27 0.40
N LEU A 82 -17.77 3.76 0.97
CA LEU A 82 -16.58 3.30 0.24
C LEU A 82 -16.60 1.78 0.01
N VAL A 83 -17.54 1.05 0.61
CA VAL A 83 -17.72 -0.39 0.40
C VAL A 83 -18.29 -0.64 -1.00
N LEU A 84 -17.57 -1.40 -1.81
CA LEU A 84 -17.95 -1.71 -3.19
C LEU A 84 -17.34 -3.04 -3.64
N LYS A 85 -17.95 -3.63 -4.66
CA LYS A 85 -17.40 -4.75 -5.43
C LYS A 85 -17.69 -4.49 -6.89
N LYS A 86 -16.67 -4.16 -7.68
CA LYS A 86 -16.80 -3.81 -9.09
C LYS A 86 -15.52 -4.18 -9.83
N ASN A 87 -15.66 -4.81 -10.99
CA ASN A 87 -14.53 -5.28 -11.79
C ASN A 87 -13.58 -6.15 -10.95
N ASN A 88 -12.28 -5.86 -10.96
CA ASN A 88 -11.27 -6.52 -10.14
C ASN A 88 -11.12 -5.89 -8.74
N ILE A 89 -11.95 -4.91 -8.37
CA ILE A 89 -11.87 -4.19 -7.10
C ILE A 89 -12.94 -4.70 -6.12
N GLN A 90 -12.54 -4.96 -4.87
CA GLN A 90 -13.46 -5.19 -3.77
C GLN A 90 -12.97 -4.52 -2.48
N THR A 91 -13.82 -3.75 -1.83
CA THR A 91 -13.48 -3.09 -0.56
C THR A 91 -14.29 -3.65 0.61
N PHE A 92 -13.71 -3.54 1.80
CA PHE A 92 -14.28 -4.00 3.05
C PHE A 92 -14.26 -2.87 4.06
N LEU A 93 -15.37 -2.68 4.76
CA LEU A 93 -15.39 -1.80 5.93
C LEU A 93 -14.52 -2.42 7.02
N GLY A 94 -13.51 -1.69 7.47
CA GLY A 94 -12.60 -2.14 8.51
C GLY A 94 -12.02 -0.98 9.30
N ASP A 95 -11.52 -1.33 10.47
CA ASP A 95 -10.77 -0.43 11.34
C ASP A 95 -9.36 -1.00 11.46
N ARG A 96 -8.38 -0.20 11.03
CA ARG A 96 -6.97 -0.57 11.04
C ARG A 96 -6.40 -0.80 12.45
N SER A 97 -7.03 -0.21 13.46
CA SER A 97 -6.63 -0.37 14.86
C SER A 97 -7.20 -1.63 15.50
N ASN A 98 -8.15 -2.31 14.82
CA ASN A 98 -8.85 -3.48 15.34
C ASN A 98 -8.28 -4.77 14.73
N PRO A 99 -7.40 -5.49 15.46
CA PRO A 99 -6.71 -6.67 14.91
C PRO A 99 -7.67 -7.81 14.55
N ILE A 100 -8.76 -7.99 15.32
CA ILE A 100 -9.75 -9.04 15.08
C ILE A 100 -10.48 -8.79 13.75
N LYS A 101 -10.92 -7.55 13.52
CA LYS A 101 -11.58 -7.17 12.27
C LYS A 101 -10.64 -7.32 11.07
N LEU A 102 -9.39 -6.87 11.20
CA LEU A 102 -8.38 -7.04 10.15
C LEU A 102 -8.16 -8.52 9.82
N ALA A 103 -7.91 -9.37 10.82
CA ALA A 103 -7.73 -10.80 10.61
C ALA A 103 -8.93 -11.46 9.91
N ASN A 104 -10.15 -11.10 10.30
CA ASN A 104 -11.36 -11.59 9.65
C ASN A 104 -11.49 -11.15 8.19
N ILE A 105 -11.11 -9.91 7.87
CA ILE A 105 -11.08 -9.43 6.49
C ILE A 105 -10.02 -10.19 5.67
N ILE A 106 -8.82 -10.39 6.20
CA ILE A 106 -7.77 -11.16 5.50
C ILE A 106 -8.23 -12.59 5.22
N LYS A 107 -8.87 -13.26 6.19
CA LYS A 107 -9.44 -14.61 5.98
C LYS A 107 -10.48 -14.64 4.86
N ARG A 108 -11.30 -13.59 4.72
CA ARG A 108 -12.29 -13.47 3.63
C ARG A 108 -11.65 -13.17 2.27
N ILE A 109 -10.56 -12.42 2.23
CA ILE A 109 -9.79 -12.15 1.01
C ILE A 109 -9.01 -13.39 0.56
N GLY A 110 -8.51 -14.16 1.52
CA GLY A 110 -7.56 -15.25 1.34
C GLY A 110 -6.13 -14.80 1.66
N THR A 111 -5.32 -15.75 2.13
CA THR A 111 -3.95 -15.56 2.63
C THR A 111 -2.90 -15.41 1.52
N ASN A 112 -3.25 -15.72 0.28
CA ASN A 112 -2.38 -15.63 -0.90
C ASN A 112 -2.28 -14.21 -1.48
N ILE A 113 -2.26 -13.18 -0.63
CA ILE A 113 -2.01 -11.79 -1.03
C ILE A 113 -0.53 -11.63 -1.40
N ASP A 114 -0.24 -11.02 -2.54
CA ASP A 114 1.13 -10.76 -2.99
C ASP A 114 1.69 -9.48 -2.37
N ILE A 115 0.87 -8.44 -2.30
CA ILE A 115 1.28 -7.10 -1.90
C ILE A 115 0.25 -6.51 -0.94
N VAL A 116 0.74 -5.93 0.16
CA VAL A 116 -0.05 -5.07 1.05
C VAL A 116 0.55 -3.67 1.02
N ILE A 117 -0.29 -2.66 0.77
CA ILE A 117 0.06 -1.25 0.85
C ILE A 117 -0.73 -0.64 2.00
N ASP A 118 -0.02 -0.26 3.03
CA ASP A 118 -0.57 0.45 4.18
C ASP A 118 -0.26 1.93 4.02
N GLU A 119 -1.28 2.77 3.87
CA GLU A 119 -1.13 4.22 3.64
C GLU A 119 -0.59 5.00 4.86
N GLY A 120 -0.15 4.31 5.91
CA GLY A 120 0.42 4.90 7.11
C GLY A 120 -0.64 5.44 8.08
N SER A 121 -0.18 5.92 9.23
CA SER A 121 -1.01 6.55 10.26
C SER A 121 -0.19 7.61 10.97
N LYS A 122 -0.86 8.63 11.52
CA LYS A 122 -0.20 9.56 12.46
C LYS A 122 0.31 8.83 13.71
N GLU A 123 -0.37 7.76 14.10
CA GLU A 123 -0.02 6.97 15.27
C GLU A 123 0.88 5.79 14.89
N THR A 124 2.13 5.80 15.34
CA THR A 124 3.10 4.72 15.12
C THR A 124 2.59 3.35 15.58
N ARG A 125 1.81 3.32 16.67
CA ARG A 125 1.21 2.07 17.19
C ARG A 125 0.26 1.42 16.18
N ASN A 126 -0.50 2.21 15.43
CA ASN A 126 -1.42 1.69 14.43
C ASN A 126 -0.68 1.07 13.25
N ILE A 127 0.42 1.69 12.82
CA ILE A 127 1.31 1.16 11.76
C ILE A 127 1.89 -0.21 12.17
N ILE A 128 2.40 -0.31 13.40
CA ILE A 128 3.01 -1.55 13.89
C ILE A 128 1.93 -2.63 14.09
N SER A 129 0.79 -2.27 14.67
CA SER A 129 -0.31 -3.19 14.97
C SER A 129 -0.93 -3.79 13.70
N SER A 130 -1.18 -2.99 12.66
CA SER A 130 -1.72 -3.48 11.39
C SER A 130 -0.77 -4.49 10.74
N CYS A 131 0.52 -4.17 10.66
CA CYS A 131 1.53 -5.06 10.11
C CYS A 131 1.64 -6.36 10.92
N ARG A 132 1.75 -6.28 12.26
CA ARG A 132 1.83 -7.48 13.13
C ARG A 132 0.60 -8.36 13.03
N THR A 133 -0.57 -7.76 12.80
CA THR A 133 -1.81 -8.51 12.62
C THR A 133 -1.84 -9.22 11.27
N ILE A 134 -1.46 -8.55 10.20
CA ILE A 134 -1.69 -9.03 8.83
C ILE A 134 -0.58 -9.96 8.36
N MET A 135 0.69 -9.60 8.58
CA MET A 135 1.85 -10.35 8.07
C MET A 135 1.83 -11.86 8.37
N PRO A 136 1.44 -12.33 9.58
CA PRO A 136 1.41 -13.76 9.88
C PRO A 136 0.42 -14.57 9.05
N PHE A 137 -0.59 -13.92 8.45
CA PHE A 137 -1.55 -14.59 7.57
C PHE A 137 -1.08 -14.64 6.12
N LEU A 138 -0.05 -13.89 5.74
CA LEU A 138 0.37 -13.79 4.35
C LEU A 138 1.31 -14.94 3.98
N LYS A 139 1.40 -15.23 2.68
CA LYS A 139 2.43 -16.12 2.15
C LYS A 139 3.84 -15.55 2.37
N LYS A 140 4.84 -16.43 2.35
CA LYS A 140 6.25 -16.08 2.66
C LYS A 140 6.79 -14.96 1.76
N GLU A 141 6.43 -14.97 0.49
CA GLU A 141 6.87 -14.03 -0.55
C GLU A 141 6.09 -12.71 -0.57
N ALA A 142 5.09 -12.56 0.31
CA ALA A 142 4.30 -11.34 0.36
C ALA A 142 5.16 -10.15 0.76
N ILE A 143 4.87 -8.99 0.17
CA ILE A 143 5.56 -7.74 0.47
C ILE A 143 4.58 -6.76 1.07
N TYR A 144 4.88 -6.29 2.28
CA TYR A 144 4.11 -5.28 2.98
C TYR A 144 4.85 -3.95 2.91
N ILE A 145 4.18 -2.89 2.46
CA ILE A 145 4.78 -1.58 2.28
C ILE A 145 3.98 -0.59 3.11
N ILE A 146 4.64 0.09 4.04
CA ILE A 146 4.07 1.20 4.81
C ILE A 146 4.48 2.50 4.14
N GLU A 147 3.50 3.35 3.82
CA GLU A 147 3.68 4.68 3.27
C GLU A 147 3.61 5.76 4.35
N ASN A 148 3.97 7.00 3.98
CA ASN A 148 3.74 8.21 4.77
C ASN A 148 4.38 8.17 6.17
N THR A 149 5.60 7.65 6.28
CA THR A 149 6.34 7.59 7.55
C THR A 149 7.42 8.65 7.66
N ASP A 150 7.59 9.21 8.86
CA ASP A 150 8.78 9.99 9.20
C ASP A 150 9.94 9.13 9.71
N ARG A 151 11.06 9.76 10.04
CA ARG A 151 12.28 9.08 10.54
C ARG A 151 12.03 8.38 11.87
N GLN A 152 11.28 8.99 12.78
CA GLN A 152 11.03 8.45 14.11
C GLN A 152 10.08 7.25 14.02
N GLN A 153 9.01 7.37 13.23
CA GLN A 153 8.08 6.29 12.94
C GLN A 153 8.79 5.11 12.29
N ALA A 154 9.63 5.37 11.28
CA ALA A 154 10.41 4.32 10.62
C ALA A 154 11.35 3.58 11.58
N ASN A 155 12.12 4.31 12.39
CA ASN A 155 13.01 3.70 13.38
C ASN A 155 12.24 2.84 14.39
N THR A 156 11.11 3.36 14.89
CA THR A 156 10.27 2.65 15.87
C THR A 156 9.65 1.40 15.26
N ALA A 157 9.19 1.48 14.01
CA ALA A 157 8.62 0.35 13.28
C ALA A 157 9.66 -0.76 13.08
N ILE A 158 10.88 -0.42 12.64
CA ILE A 158 11.98 -1.40 12.48
C ILE A 158 12.30 -2.09 13.81
N ALA A 159 12.46 -1.32 14.89
CA ALA A 159 12.75 -1.88 16.20
C ALA A 159 11.64 -2.82 16.69
N SER A 160 10.39 -2.49 16.39
CA SER A 160 9.22 -3.26 16.82
C SER A 160 8.92 -4.47 15.94
N LEU A 161 9.31 -4.44 14.67
CA LEU A 161 9.06 -5.48 13.67
C LEU A 161 10.33 -6.31 13.42
N ASN A 162 11.13 -6.53 14.46
CA ASN A 162 12.44 -7.18 14.40
C ASN A 162 12.40 -8.66 13.95
N ASN A 163 11.22 -9.28 13.93
CA ASN A 163 10.99 -10.62 13.40
C ASN A 163 10.84 -10.65 11.87
N TYR A 164 10.81 -9.48 11.21
CA TYR A 164 10.74 -9.33 9.76
C TYR A 164 12.02 -8.68 9.20
N ASN A 165 12.18 -8.74 7.88
CA ASN A 165 13.17 -7.94 7.16
C ASN A 165 12.54 -6.59 6.83
N CYS A 166 13.02 -5.52 7.49
CA CYS A 166 12.51 -4.17 7.32
C CYS A 166 13.54 -3.29 6.61
N HIS A 167 13.15 -2.66 5.51
CA HIS A 167 14.00 -1.75 4.73
C HIS A 167 13.33 -0.38 4.60
N VAL A 168 13.99 0.66 5.11
CA VAL A 168 13.55 2.05 4.90
C VAL A 168 14.01 2.49 3.53
N ILE A 169 13.06 2.90 2.71
CA ILE A 169 13.31 3.38 1.36
C ILE A 169 13.26 4.90 1.38
N ARG A 170 14.35 5.50 0.91
CA ARG A 170 14.41 6.91 0.53
C ARG A 170 14.40 6.95 -0.99
N HIS A 171 13.43 7.65 -1.55
CA HIS A 171 13.32 7.82 -3.00
C HIS A 171 13.72 9.23 -3.41
N SER A 172 14.14 9.40 -4.65
CA SER A 172 14.72 10.64 -5.17
C SER A 172 13.76 11.83 -5.22
N ARG A 173 12.46 11.60 -5.03
CA ARG A 173 11.39 12.60 -5.13
C ARG A 173 10.61 12.75 -3.82
N MET A 174 11.27 12.59 -2.68
CA MET A 174 10.68 12.95 -1.39
C MET A 174 10.45 14.47 -1.36
N ILE A 175 9.22 14.88 -1.05
CA ILE A 175 8.78 16.27 -0.91
C ILE A 175 8.72 16.65 0.58
N SER A 176 8.45 15.68 1.45
CA SER A 176 8.37 15.85 2.90
C SER A 176 9.23 14.84 3.67
N SER A 177 9.53 15.17 4.92
CA SER A 177 10.12 14.22 5.87
C SER A 177 9.20 13.01 6.14
N TYR A 178 7.90 13.12 5.84
CA TYR A 178 6.94 12.03 5.96
C TYR A 178 6.92 11.08 4.74
N ASP A 179 7.73 11.31 3.72
CA ASP A 179 7.65 10.54 2.47
C ASP A 179 8.48 9.25 2.50
N ARG A 180 8.83 8.74 3.68
CA ARG A 180 9.57 7.48 3.79
C ARG A 180 8.62 6.32 3.63
N LEU A 181 9.07 5.33 2.87
CA LEU A 181 8.43 4.04 2.77
C LEU A 181 9.21 3.02 3.62
N ILE A 182 8.49 2.02 4.14
CA ILE A 182 9.11 0.87 4.80
C ILE A 182 8.64 -0.37 4.07
N SER A 183 9.55 -1.10 3.44
CA SER A 183 9.27 -2.43 2.89
C SER A 183 9.55 -3.48 3.95
N ILE A 184 8.60 -4.40 4.12
CA ILE A 184 8.62 -5.46 5.12
C ILE A 184 8.36 -6.78 4.42
N THR A 185 9.24 -7.76 4.66
CA THR A 185 9.13 -9.13 4.14
C THR A 185 9.42 -10.14 5.25
N ASN A 186 8.96 -11.38 5.06
CA ASN A 186 9.31 -12.46 5.98
C ASN A 186 10.82 -12.74 5.93
N LYS A 187 11.41 -13.07 7.09
CA LYS A 187 12.77 -13.61 7.11
C LYS A 187 12.78 -14.95 6.39
N THR A 188 13.79 -15.18 5.55
CA THR A 188 14.05 -16.51 5.03
C THR A 188 14.50 -17.36 6.21
N ALA A 189 13.76 -18.44 6.47
CA ALA A 189 14.22 -19.52 7.36
C ALA A 189 15.56 -20.08 6.88
#